data_AF-A0A7C3ADA7-F1
#
_entry.id   AF-A0A7C3ADA7-F1
#
_cell.length_a   1.000
_cell.length_b   1.000
_cell.length_c   1.000
_cell.angle_alpha   90.00
_cell.angle_beta   90.00
_cell.angle_gamma   90.00
#
_symmetry.space_group_name_H-M   'P 1'
#
loop_
_entity.id
_entity.type
_entity.pdbx_description
1 polymer ?
#
loop_
_entity_poly.entity_id
_entity_poly.type
_entity_poly.pdbx_seq_one_letter_code
_entity_poly.pdbx_strand_id
1 'polypeptide(L)'
;MGKVILSWEDYWDKVYGCWMGKNCGGTLGAPMEGRKEILDLDWYPRLEEGGIPNDDLEMQLIWLEAMEKEGFDLDAQKLAEYWLNHIFYNWDEYGLNKTNLKKGLRPPVSGAFNNWFKNSMGCPIRSEIWACLAPGCPNLAARYAYQDAIVDHAGGESVYGEMFFAAVESAAFLISDREKLLDIGLSMIPPECRTAQAVQDTRRWFSENPDWKEIRGKILDKYGHPNVTDSVQNIAFTVLGWLAGKGDFGRSICTAVNCG
;
A
#
# COMPACT_ATOMS: atom_id res chain seq x y z
N MET A 1 25.95 15.64 -12.11
CA MET A 1 25.01 15.03 -11.14
C MET A 1 25.72 14.91 -9.81
N GLY A 2 25.15 15.46 -8.73
CA GLY A 2 25.69 15.29 -7.39
C GLY A 2 25.41 13.88 -6.87
N LYS A 3 26.35 13.31 -6.10
CA LYS A 3 26.15 12.05 -5.40
C LYS A 3 25.22 12.31 -4.22
N VAL A 4 24.06 11.66 -4.19
CA VAL A 4 23.22 11.62 -2.98
C VAL A 4 23.82 10.58 -2.04
N ILE A 5 24.01 10.95 -0.77
CA ILE A 5 24.55 10.08 0.26
C ILE A 5 23.49 9.96 1.35
N LEU A 6 22.99 8.74 1.56
CA LEU A 6 22.16 8.39 2.70
C LEU A 6 23.07 7.69 3.72
N SER A 7 23.13 8.21 4.95
CA SER A 7 23.94 7.57 5.99
C SER A 7 23.29 6.25 6.42
N TRP A 8 24.06 5.36 7.03
CA TRP A 8 23.50 4.13 7.60
C TRP A 8 22.47 4.43 8.69
N GLU A 9 22.72 5.46 9.51
CA GLU A 9 21.81 5.89 10.57
C GLU A 9 20.48 6.38 10.00
N ASP A 10 20.52 7.26 8.99
CA ASP A 10 19.30 7.76 8.32
C ASP A 10 18.55 6.63 7.60
N TYR A 11 19.28 5.71 6.97
CA TYR A 11 18.67 4.54 6.33
C TYR A 11 17.96 3.66 7.35
N TRP A 12 18.66 3.30 8.43
CA TRP A 12 18.12 2.44 9.47
C TRP A 12 16.91 3.06 10.16
N ASP A 13 16.98 4.34 10.53
CA ASP A 13 15.89 5.07 11.18
C ASP A 13 14.63 5.07 10.31
N LYS A 14 14.77 5.27 9.00
CA LYS A 14 13.65 5.26 8.07
C LYS A 14 13.08 3.88 7.79
N VAL A 15 13.93 2.85 7.66
CA VAL A 15 13.46 1.46 7.57
C VAL A 15 12.70 1.07 8.83
N TYR A 16 13.24 1.41 10.01
CA TYR A 16 12.59 1.16 11.29
C TYR A 16 11.25 1.90 11.39
N GLY A 17 11.20 3.18 11.01
CA GLY A 17 9.98 3.97 10.99
C GLY A 17 8.93 3.42 10.00
N CYS A 18 9.35 2.91 8.85
CA CYS A 18 8.48 2.28 7.87
C CYS A 18 7.85 0.99 8.45
N TRP A 19 8.68 0.10 9.01
CA TRP A 19 8.23 -1.15 9.63
C TRP A 19 7.31 -0.92 10.83
N MET A 20 7.70 -0.01 11.73
CA MET A 20 6.91 0.33 12.91
C MET A 20 5.62 1.06 12.54
N GLY A 21 5.66 1.96 11.54
CA GLY A 21 4.48 2.65 11.03
C GLY A 21 3.43 1.67 10.52
N LYS A 22 3.86 0.66 9.76
CA LYS A 22 2.97 -0.40 9.28
C LYS A 22 2.35 -1.21 10.41
N ASN A 23 3.18 -1.64 11.36
CA ASN A 23 2.72 -2.39 12.53
C ASN A 23 1.74 -1.57 13.39
N CYS A 24 2.02 -0.28 13.59
CA CYS A 24 1.14 0.66 14.26
C CYS A 24 -0.21 0.79 13.54
N GLY A 25 -0.22 0.97 12.22
CA GLY A 25 -1.45 1.05 11.41
C GLY A 25 -2.28 -0.22 11.52
N GLY A 26 -1.68 -1.39 11.33
CA GLY A 26 -2.35 -2.68 11.46
C GLY A 26 -2.92 -2.92 12.86
N THR A 27 -2.18 -2.57 13.90
CA THR A 27 -2.65 -2.71 15.30
C THR A 27 -3.86 -1.83 15.60
N LEU A 28 -3.93 -0.63 15.00
CA LEU A 28 -5.06 0.28 15.17
C LEU A 28 -6.27 -0.14 14.32
N GLY A 29 -6.00 -0.55 13.07
CA GLY A 29 -7.02 -0.80 12.05
C GLY A 29 -7.65 -2.18 12.11
N ALA A 30 -6.91 -3.23 12.43
CA ALA A 30 -7.42 -4.62 12.39
C ALA A 30 -8.69 -4.85 13.24
N PRO A 31 -8.82 -4.29 14.47
CA PRO A 31 -10.07 -4.43 15.25
C PRO A 31 -11.28 -3.70 14.63
N MET A 32 -11.04 -2.80 13.68
CA MET A 32 -12.04 -1.99 12.99
C MET A 32 -12.31 -2.47 11.56
N GLU A 33 -11.64 -3.53 11.12
CA GLU A 33 -11.72 -4.00 9.75
C GLU A 33 -13.17 -4.33 9.34
N GLY A 34 -13.54 -3.89 8.14
CA GLY A 34 -14.87 -4.11 7.56
C GLY A 34 -15.96 -3.14 8.04
N ARG A 35 -15.66 -2.23 8.97
CA ARG A 35 -16.54 -1.12 9.34
C ARG A 35 -16.59 -0.11 8.20
N LYS A 36 -17.71 0.61 8.07
CA LYS A 36 -17.95 1.55 6.95
C LYS A 36 -18.52 2.88 7.38
N GLU A 37 -18.90 2.98 8.64
CA GLU A 37 -19.28 4.23 9.27
C GLU A 37 -18.05 5.08 9.56
N ILE A 38 -18.28 6.34 9.89
CA ILE A 38 -17.25 7.18 10.51
C ILE A 38 -17.00 6.66 11.92
N LEU A 39 -15.75 6.38 12.25
CA LEU A 39 -15.33 6.02 13.61
C LEU A 39 -14.89 7.27 14.39
N ASP A 40 -14.59 7.09 15.68
CA ASP A 40 -14.23 8.16 16.61
C ASP A 40 -13.01 7.78 17.47
N LEU A 41 -11.93 7.37 16.79
CA LEU A 41 -10.65 7.05 17.41
C LEU A 41 -9.80 8.31 17.54
N ASP A 42 -9.36 8.61 18.75
CA ASP A 42 -8.34 9.63 19.05
C ASP A 42 -6.95 9.01 19.29
N TRP A 43 -6.92 7.74 19.72
CA TRP A 43 -5.74 6.90 19.92
C TRP A 43 -6.11 5.41 19.81
N TYR A 44 -5.14 4.52 20.09
CA TYR A 44 -5.38 3.09 20.23
C TYR A 44 -6.42 2.82 21.33
N PRO A 45 -7.60 2.27 20.99
CA PRO A 45 -8.66 2.06 21.97
C PRO A 45 -8.29 0.96 22.98
N ARG A 46 -7.56 -0.07 22.52
CA ARG A 46 -7.01 -1.15 23.33
C ARG A 46 -5.81 -1.78 22.61
N LEU A 47 -4.73 -2.04 23.34
CA LEU A 47 -3.59 -2.83 22.84
C LEU A 47 -3.71 -4.26 23.37
N GLU A 48 -3.73 -5.24 22.47
CA GLU A 48 -3.71 -6.65 22.83
C GLU A 48 -2.27 -7.16 22.96
N GLU A 49 -1.99 -7.91 24.03
CA GLU A 49 -0.68 -8.51 24.27
C GLU A 49 -0.47 -9.72 23.34
N GLY A 50 0.74 -9.86 22.79
CA GLY A 50 1.10 -10.94 21.86
C GLY A 50 1.04 -10.55 20.37
N GLY A 51 0.51 -9.36 20.06
CA GLY A 51 0.36 -8.88 18.68
C GLY A 51 -0.78 -9.57 17.93
N ILE A 52 -1.19 -8.97 16.80
CA ILE A 52 -2.24 -9.50 15.93
C ILE A 52 -1.56 -10.02 14.66
N PRO A 53 -1.71 -11.31 14.29
CA PRO A 53 -1.26 -11.81 13.01
C PRO A 53 -1.83 -10.95 11.89
N ASN A 54 -0.98 -10.51 10.96
CA ASN A 54 -1.36 -9.52 9.96
C ASN A 54 -0.62 -9.80 8.64
N ASP A 55 -1.37 -10.15 7.61
CA ASP A 55 -0.85 -10.42 6.28
C ASP A 55 -0.19 -9.19 5.65
N ASP A 56 -0.65 -7.97 5.99
CA ASP A 56 -0.03 -6.71 5.59
C ASP A 56 1.47 -6.62 5.94
N LEU A 57 1.88 -7.25 7.05
CA LEU A 57 3.25 -7.19 7.56
C LEU A 57 4.03 -8.48 7.28
N GLU A 58 3.39 -9.63 7.49
CA GLU A 58 4.06 -10.93 7.39
C GLU A 58 4.45 -11.27 5.95
N MET A 59 3.63 -10.94 4.96
CA MET A 59 3.92 -11.24 3.56
C MET A 59 5.14 -10.47 3.04
N GLN A 60 5.41 -9.30 3.59
CA GLN A 60 6.58 -8.50 3.24
C GLN A 60 7.90 -9.22 3.60
N LEU A 61 7.91 -10.03 4.65
CA LEU A 61 9.09 -10.83 5.02
C LEU A 61 9.38 -11.93 3.99
N ILE A 62 8.35 -12.46 3.33
CA ILE A 62 8.51 -13.43 2.24
C ILE A 62 9.17 -12.75 1.03
N TRP A 63 8.87 -11.48 0.77
CA TRP A 63 9.52 -10.68 -0.28
C TRP A 63 10.97 -10.34 0.04
N LEU A 64 11.27 -10.08 1.31
CA LEU A 64 12.65 -9.97 1.77
C LEU A 64 13.41 -11.29 1.52
N GLU A 65 12.86 -12.42 1.95
CA GLU A 65 13.47 -13.74 1.73
C GLU A 65 13.64 -14.04 0.23
N ALA A 66 12.68 -13.64 -0.60
CA ALA A 66 12.77 -13.78 -2.05
C ALA A 66 13.94 -12.97 -2.63
N MET A 67 14.06 -11.70 -2.24
CA MET A 67 15.16 -10.83 -2.67
C MET A 67 16.53 -11.35 -2.21
N GLU A 68 16.63 -11.84 -0.98
CA GLU A 68 17.90 -12.36 -0.43
C GLU A 68 18.39 -13.62 -1.17
N LYS A 69 17.47 -14.49 -1.60
CA LYS A 69 17.81 -15.73 -2.30
C LYS A 69 17.98 -15.56 -3.81
N GLU A 70 17.11 -14.77 -4.45
CA GLU A 70 17.06 -14.61 -5.91
C GLU A 70 17.91 -13.44 -6.41
N GLY A 71 18.25 -12.49 -5.53
CA GLY A 71 18.94 -11.25 -5.87
C GLY A 71 18.07 -10.29 -6.69
N PHE A 72 18.72 -9.33 -7.35
CA PHE A 72 18.05 -8.23 -8.05
C PHE A 72 17.31 -8.62 -9.34
N ASP A 73 17.48 -9.87 -9.81
CA ASP A 73 16.76 -10.44 -10.94
C ASP A 73 15.39 -11.01 -10.53
N LEU A 74 14.87 -10.61 -9.36
CA LEU A 74 13.54 -10.97 -8.89
C LEU A 74 12.46 -10.39 -9.82
N ASP A 75 11.58 -11.27 -10.29
CA ASP A 75 10.45 -10.94 -11.18
C ASP A 75 9.17 -11.66 -10.73
N ALA A 76 8.05 -11.38 -11.41
CA ALA A 76 6.76 -11.97 -11.09
C ALA A 76 6.75 -13.51 -11.20
N GLN A 77 7.56 -14.10 -12.10
CA GLN A 77 7.61 -15.55 -12.27
C GLN A 77 8.22 -16.22 -11.05
N LYS A 78 9.30 -15.66 -10.52
CA LYS A 78 9.93 -16.10 -9.28
C LYS A 78 9.01 -15.86 -8.08
N LEU A 79 8.44 -14.66 -7.96
CA LEU A 79 7.50 -14.33 -6.87
C LEU A 79 6.30 -15.29 -6.83
N ALA A 80 5.82 -15.75 -7.99
CA ALA A 80 4.75 -16.76 -8.06
C ALA A 80 5.13 -18.11 -7.43
N GLU A 81 6.41 -18.48 -7.40
CA GLU A 81 6.87 -19.69 -6.68
C GLU A 81 6.82 -19.46 -5.17
N TYR A 82 7.20 -18.27 -4.72
CA TYR A 82 7.12 -17.91 -3.31
C TYR A 82 5.67 -17.87 -2.81
N TRP A 83 4.74 -17.38 -3.63
CA TRP A 83 3.29 -17.48 -3.38
C TRP A 83 2.83 -18.91 -3.10
N LEU A 84 3.30 -19.88 -3.88
CA LEU A 84 2.89 -21.28 -3.72
C LEU A 84 3.54 -21.95 -2.49
N ASN A 85 4.76 -21.55 -2.14
CA ASN A 85 5.57 -22.23 -1.13
C ASN A 85 5.45 -21.63 0.27
N HIS A 86 5.21 -20.33 0.38
CA HIS A 86 5.30 -19.59 1.64
C HIS A 86 3.99 -18.90 2.07
N ILE A 87 3.07 -18.62 1.13
CA ILE A 87 1.84 -17.89 1.44
C ILE A 87 0.67 -18.86 1.61
N PHE A 88 0.19 -19.01 2.86
CA PHE A 88 -0.90 -19.93 3.19
C PHE A 88 -2.29 -19.26 3.25
N TYR A 89 -2.38 -17.94 3.36
CA TYR A 89 -3.63 -17.17 3.30
C TYR A 89 -4.37 -17.36 1.97
N ASN A 90 -5.68 -17.62 1.99
CA ASN A 90 -6.48 -17.86 0.77
C ASN A 90 -7.69 -16.91 0.67
N TRP A 91 -7.61 -15.76 1.33
CA TRP A 91 -8.65 -14.74 1.26
C TRP A 91 -8.67 -14.14 -0.15
N ASP A 92 -9.87 -13.84 -0.65
CA ASP A 92 -10.08 -13.02 -1.84
C ASP A 92 -9.13 -13.33 -3.02
N GLU A 93 -8.32 -12.36 -3.46
CA GLU A 93 -7.37 -12.50 -4.56
C GLU A 93 -6.27 -13.54 -4.29
N TYR A 94 -5.85 -13.75 -3.03
CA TYR A 94 -4.80 -14.71 -2.66
C TYR A 94 -5.26 -16.16 -2.91
N GLY A 95 -6.55 -16.44 -2.72
CA GLY A 95 -7.11 -17.75 -3.03
C GLY A 95 -7.21 -17.98 -4.53
N LEU A 96 -7.64 -16.95 -5.26
CA LEU A 96 -7.88 -17.02 -6.70
C LEU A 96 -6.56 -17.11 -7.47
N ASN A 97 -5.57 -16.28 -7.14
CA ASN A 97 -4.27 -16.32 -7.82
C ASN A 97 -3.57 -17.66 -7.59
N LYS A 98 -3.56 -18.22 -6.37
CA LYS A 98 -2.94 -19.51 -6.08
C LYS A 98 -3.67 -20.65 -6.76
N THR A 99 -4.99 -20.58 -6.89
CA THR A 99 -5.76 -21.53 -7.69
C THR A 99 -5.32 -21.47 -9.16
N ASN A 100 -5.12 -20.27 -9.70
CA ASN A 100 -4.66 -20.08 -11.07
C ASN A 100 -3.21 -20.59 -11.26
N LEU A 101 -2.31 -20.25 -10.35
CA LEU A 101 -0.91 -20.71 -10.34
C LEU A 101 -0.83 -22.25 -10.30
N LYS A 102 -1.62 -22.90 -9.43
CA LYS A 102 -1.70 -24.38 -9.34
C LYS A 102 -2.27 -25.03 -10.60
N LYS A 103 -3.06 -24.29 -11.40
CA LYS A 103 -3.54 -24.72 -12.72
C LYS A 103 -2.55 -24.42 -13.85
N GLY A 104 -1.36 -23.88 -13.53
CA GLY A 104 -0.32 -23.55 -14.50
C GLY A 104 -0.50 -22.18 -15.18
N LEU A 105 -1.48 -21.37 -14.77
CA LEU A 105 -1.61 -20.00 -15.24
C LEU A 105 -0.60 -19.14 -14.49
N ARG A 106 0.43 -18.66 -15.19
CA ARG A 106 1.49 -17.82 -14.62
C ARG A 106 1.14 -16.33 -14.69
N PRO A 107 1.83 -15.45 -13.94
CA PRO A 107 1.65 -14.00 -14.06
C PRO A 107 1.90 -13.53 -15.51
N PRO A 108 1.18 -12.50 -15.99
CA PRO A 108 0.13 -11.76 -15.29
C PRO A 108 -1.23 -12.47 -15.28
N VAL A 109 -1.39 -13.60 -15.96
CA VAL A 109 -2.69 -14.30 -16.08
C VAL A 109 -3.18 -14.81 -14.72
N SER A 110 -2.27 -15.20 -13.83
CA SER A 110 -2.61 -15.65 -12.47
C SER A 110 -3.39 -14.60 -11.67
N GLY A 111 -3.02 -13.33 -11.79
CA GLY A 111 -3.67 -12.22 -11.09
C GLY A 111 -4.91 -11.68 -11.81
N ALA A 112 -5.03 -11.89 -13.12
CA ALA A 112 -6.13 -11.34 -13.92
C ALA A 112 -7.31 -12.31 -14.09
N PHE A 113 -7.03 -13.59 -14.29
CA PHE A 113 -8.04 -14.55 -14.72
C PHE A 113 -8.99 -14.93 -13.58
N ASN A 114 -10.30 -14.79 -13.81
CA ASN A 114 -11.33 -15.14 -12.84
C ASN A 114 -11.11 -14.48 -11.45
N ASN A 115 -10.56 -13.27 -11.45
CA ASN A 115 -10.26 -12.52 -10.23
C ASN A 115 -11.14 -11.27 -10.12
N TRP A 116 -12.15 -11.34 -9.24
CA TRP A 116 -13.04 -10.22 -8.93
C TRP A 116 -12.44 -9.24 -7.91
N PHE A 117 -11.35 -9.63 -7.26
CA PHE A 117 -10.66 -8.86 -6.22
C PHE A 117 -9.41 -8.15 -6.73
N LYS A 118 -9.12 -8.16 -8.03
CA LYS A 118 -7.95 -7.47 -8.60
C LYS A 118 -7.83 -5.96 -8.30
N ASN A 119 -8.88 -5.34 -7.75
CA ASN A 119 -8.88 -3.95 -7.31
C ASN A 119 -8.83 -3.82 -5.77
N SER A 120 -8.57 -4.88 -5.00
CA SER A 120 -8.49 -4.85 -3.53
C SER A 120 -7.13 -4.33 -3.01
N MET A 121 -6.99 -4.13 -1.70
CA MET A 121 -5.78 -3.59 -1.08
C MET A 121 -4.63 -4.59 -0.93
N GLY A 122 -4.79 -5.86 -1.31
CA GLY A 122 -3.84 -6.93 -0.98
C GLY A 122 -2.40 -6.72 -1.43
N CYS A 123 -2.18 -6.06 -2.58
CA CYS A 123 -0.84 -5.72 -3.03
C CYS A 123 -0.35 -4.32 -2.57
N PRO A 124 -1.17 -3.24 -2.58
CA PRO A 124 -0.78 -1.95 -1.98
C PRO A 124 -0.26 -2.04 -0.53
N ILE A 125 -0.84 -2.91 0.30
CA ILE A 125 -0.42 -3.08 1.71
C ILE A 125 0.98 -3.70 1.87
N ARG A 126 1.67 -4.08 0.79
CA ARG A 126 3.00 -4.69 0.85
C ARG A 126 4.09 -3.82 0.22
N SER A 127 3.75 -2.59 -0.15
CA SER A 127 4.64 -1.69 -0.90
C SER A 127 5.91 -1.29 -0.15
N GLU A 128 5.86 -1.27 1.19
CA GLU A 128 6.93 -0.76 2.05
C GLU A 128 8.26 -1.52 1.89
N ILE A 129 8.21 -2.83 1.68
CA ILE A 129 9.42 -3.64 1.48
C ILE A 129 10.18 -3.22 0.22
N TRP A 130 9.48 -2.91 -0.87
CA TRP A 130 10.09 -2.48 -2.12
C TRP A 130 10.74 -1.11 -1.98
N ALA A 131 10.14 -0.22 -1.19
CA ALA A 131 10.72 1.06 -0.85
C ALA A 131 11.99 0.92 0.01
N CYS A 132 11.97 0.05 1.03
CA CYS A 132 13.10 -0.20 1.93
C CYS A 132 14.29 -0.86 1.21
N LEU A 133 14.03 -1.67 0.19
CA LEU A 133 15.04 -2.32 -0.65
C LEU A 133 15.57 -1.39 -1.77
N ALA A 134 14.85 -0.33 -2.11
CA ALA A 134 15.23 0.66 -3.12
C ALA A 134 15.13 2.10 -2.61
N PRO A 135 15.84 2.47 -1.51
CA PRO A 135 15.71 3.79 -0.89
C PRO A 135 16.18 4.90 -1.84
N GLY A 136 15.37 5.94 -2.00
CA GLY A 136 15.67 7.06 -2.89
C GLY A 136 15.62 6.71 -4.39
N CYS A 137 15.16 5.51 -4.74
CA CYS A 137 15.09 5.01 -6.12
C CYS A 137 13.63 4.65 -6.51
N PRO A 138 12.70 5.62 -6.58
CA PRO A 138 11.27 5.35 -6.73
C PRO A 138 10.91 4.57 -8.01
N ASN A 139 11.64 4.76 -9.12
CA ASN A 139 11.47 3.96 -10.34
C ASN A 139 11.73 2.46 -10.09
N LEU A 140 12.75 2.14 -9.28
CA LEU A 140 13.13 0.76 -8.97
C LEU A 140 12.13 0.13 -7.99
N ALA A 141 11.71 0.88 -6.97
CA ALA A 141 10.67 0.46 -6.03
C ALA A 141 9.36 0.16 -6.77
N ALA A 142 8.89 1.08 -7.63
CA ALA A 142 7.68 0.90 -8.44
C ALA A 142 7.81 -0.29 -9.42
N ARG A 143 9.00 -0.56 -9.96
CA ARG A 143 9.23 -1.74 -10.81
C ARG A 143 9.02 -3.04 -10.02
N TYR A 144 9.56 -3.17 -8.82
CA TYR A 144 9.37 -4.37 -8.01
C TYR A 144 7.93 -4.50 -7.53
N ALA A 145 7.31 -3.41 -7.09
CA ALA A 145 5.88 -3.37 -6.77
C ALA A 145 5.02 -3.84 -7.96
N TYR A 146 5.33 -3.43 -9.19
CA TYR A 146 4.63 -3.94 -10.37
C TYR A 146 4.81 -5.45 -10.55
N GLN A 147 6.04 -5.97 -10.38
CA GLN A 147 6.30 -7.41 -10.49
C GLN A 147 5.57 -8.22 -9.43
N ASP A 148 5.45 -7.69 -8.21
CA ASP A 148 4.65 -8.30 -7.15
C ASP A 148 3.15 -8.27 -7.48
N ALA A 149 2.61 -7.08 -7.72
CA ALA A 149 1.20 -6.85 -7.95
C ALA A 149 0.59 -7.68 -9.08
N ILE A 150 1.32 -7.93 -10.17
CA ILE A 150 0.75 -8.68 -11.30
C ILE A 150 0.61 -10.19 -11.01
N VAL A 151 1.15 -10.69 -9.91
CA VAL A 151 0.98 -12.09 -9.53
C VAL A 151 -0.46 -12.37 -9.09
N ASP A 152 -1.10 -11.42 -8.40
CA ASP A 152 -2.42 -11.55 -7.78
C ASP A 152 -3.44 -10.46 -8.17
N HIS A 153 -3.02 -9.30 -8.69
CA HIS A 153 -3.91 -8.17 -9.03
C HIS A 153 -3.83 -7.68 -10.48
N ALA A 154 -3.21 -8.45 -11.39
CA ALA A 154 -2.96 -7.99 -12.75
C ALA A 154 -4.19 -7.36 -13.45
N GLY A 155 -3.99 -6.14 -13.96
CA GLY A 155 -5.01 -5.39 -14.69
C GLY A 155 -6.11 -4.77 -13.81
N GLY A 156 -5.88 -4.63 -12.50
CA GLY A 156 -6.69 -3.82 -11.60
C GLY A 156 -5.95 -2.60 -11.05
N GLU A 157 -6.70 -1.74 -10.36
CA GLU A 157 -6.21 -0.47 -9.79
C GLU A 157 -5.20 -0.68 -8.66
N SER A 158 -5.20 -1.86 -8.02
CA SER A 158 -4.27 -2.24 -6.95
C SER A 158 -2.82 -2.24 -7.42
N VAL A 159 -2.57 -2.64 -8.67
CA VAL A 159 -1.23 -2.57 -9.28
C VAL A 159 -0.73 -1.13 -9.27
N TYR A 160 -1.58 -0.18 -9.63
CA TYR A 160 -1.23 1.23 -9.58
C TYR A 160 -1.10 1.73 -8.13
N GLY A 161 -1.93 1.25 -7.22
CA GLY A 161 -1.84 1.57 -5.79
C GLY A 161 -0.50 1.17 -5.17
N GLU A 162 -0.02 -0.03 -5.42
CA GLU A 162 1.26 -0.51 -4.91
C GLU A 162 2.44 0.25 -5.53
N MET A 163 2.41 0.47 -6.86
CA MET A 163 3.42 1.28 -7.55
C MET A 163 3.47 2.71 -7.00
N PHE A 164 2.31 3.31 -6.74
CA PHE A 164 2.18 4.65 -6.17
C PHE A 164 2.82 4.71 -4.77
N PHE A 165 2.43 3.82 -3.85
CA PHE A 165 2.96 3.83 -2.49
C PHE A 165 4.45 3.51 -2.44
N ALA A 166 4.91 2.48 -3.14
CA ALA A 166 6.33 2.10 -3.16
C ALA A 166 7.21 3.25 -3.64
N ALA A 167 6.74 4.05 -4.61
CA ALA A 167 7.44 5.23 -5.08
C ALA A 167 7.42 6.40 -4.07
N VAL A 168 6.28 6.67 -3.43
CA VAL A 168 6.16 7.67 -2.36
C VAL A 168 7.12 7.35 -1.22
N GLU A 169 7.08 6.12 -0.72
CA GLU A 169 7.88 5.64 0.41
C GLU A 169 9.37 5.61 0.07
N SER A 170 9.73 5.13 -1.12
CA SER A 170 11.12 5.13 -1.59
C SER A 170 11.68 6.55 -1.65
N ALA A 171 10.90 7.52 -2.17
CA ALA A 171 11.31 8.92 -2.22
C ALA A 171 11.40 9.56 -0.83
N ALA A 172 10.60 9.09 0.13
CA ALA A 172 10.61 9.58 1.51
C ALA A 172 11.94 9.31 2.25
N PHE A 173 12.81 8.46 1.69
CA PHE A 173 14.19 8.31 2.16
C PHE A 173 15.03 9.58 2.01
N LEU A 174 14.69 10.46 1.07
CA LEU A 174 15.48 11.65 0.75
C LEU A 174 14.66 12.95 0.76
N ILE A 175 13.33 12.86 0.70
CA ILE A 175 12.42 14.00 0.57
C ILE A 175 11.42 13.97 1.72
N SER A 176 11.24 15.12 2.39
CA SER A 176 10.25 15.30 3.46
C SER A 176 9.00 16.08 3.02
N ASP A 177 9.04 16.72 1.85
CA ASP A 177 7.91 17.48 1.32
C ASP A 177 6.81 16.54 0.82
N ARG A 178 5.69 16.50 1.55
CA ARG A 178 4.55 15.62 1.26
C ARG A 178 3.96 15.82 -0.13
N GLU A 179 3.81 17.05 -0.60
CA GLU A 179 3.20 17.31 -1.91
C GLU A 179 4.12 16.80 -3.02
N LYS A 180 5.43 17.02 -2.88
CA LYS A 180 6.42 16.47 -3.80
C LYS A 180 6.46 14.94 -3.79
N LEU A 181 6.29 14.31 -2.63
CA LEU A 181 6.21 12.85 -2.53
C LEU A 181 4.97 12.32 -3.27
N LEU A 182 3.80 12.94 -3.08
CA LEU A 182 2.58 12.60 -3.79
C LEU A 182 2.73 12.78 -5.31
N ASP A 183 3.39 13.85 -5.76
CA ASP A 183 3.70 14.08 -7.18
C ASP A 183 4.61 12.99 -7.76
N ILE A 184 5.63 12.54 -7.00
CA ILE A 184 6.51 11.44 -7.41
C ILE A 184 5.72 10.13 -7.56
N GLY A 185 4.89 9.79 -6.57
CA GLY A 185 4.03 8.61 -6.65
C GLY A 185 3.11 8.64 -7.88
N LEU A 186 2.43 9.78 -8.09
CA LEU A 186 1.53 9.97 -9.23
C LEU A 186 2.25 9.84 -10.57
N SER A 187 3.53 10.20 -10.65
CA SER A 187 4.32 10.08 -11.88
C SER A 187 4.64 8.63 -12.29
N MET A 188 4.43 7.65 -11.40
CA MET A 188 4.67 6.24 -11.67
C MET A 188 3.46 5.49 -12.22
N ILE A 189 2.30 6.15 -12.31
CA ILE A 189 1.04 5.53 -12.71
C ILE A 189 0.34 6.33 -13.82
N PRO A 190 -0.53 5.71 -14.63
CA PRO A 190 -1.28 6.43 -15.64
C PRO A 190 -2.15 7.54 -15.02
N PRO A 191 -2.09 8.79 -15.49
CA PRO A 191 -2.83 9.91 -14.88
C PRO A 191 -4.36 9.74 -14.94
N GLU A 192 -4.85 8.93 -15.88
CA GLU A 192 -6.26 8.62 -16.07
C GLU A 192 -6.79 7.45 -15.23
N CYS A 193 -5.93 6.70 -14.53
CA CYS A 193 -6.40 5.60 -13.68
C CYS A 193 -7.18 6.11 -12.46
N ARG A 194 -8.05 5.28 -11.90
CA ARG A 194 -8.92 5.70 -10.79
C ARG A 194 -8.10 6.06 -9.55
N THR A 195 -7.02 5.34 -9.28
CA THR A 195 -6.09 5.64 -8.17
C THR A 195 -5.50 7.04 -8.30
N ALA A 196 -4.97 7.41 -9.47
CA ALA A 196 -4.40 8.74 -9.70
C ALA A 196 -5.44 9.85 -9.50
N GLN A 197 -6.63 9.66 -10.05
CA GLN A 197 -7.74 10.61 -9.90
C GLN A 197 -8.18 10.76 -8.44
N ALA A 198 -8.28 9.65 -7.69
CA ALA A 198 -8.70 9.68 -6.29
C ALA A 198 -7.70 10.43 -5.40
N VAL A 199 -6.39 10.23 -5.62
CA VAL A 199 -5.34 10.97 -4.92
C VAL A 199 -5.40 12.47 -5.27
N GLN A 200 -5.51 12.82 -6.55
CA GLN A 200 -5.56 14.22 -7.00
C GLN A 200 -6.81 14.94 -6.48
N ASP A 201 -7.98 14.30 -6.56
CA ASP A 201 -9.22 14.86 -6.07
C ASP A 201 -9.20 15.04 -4.55
N THR A 202 -8.65 14.08 -3.81
CA THR A 202 -8.48 14.18 -2.35
C THR A 202 -7.61 15.38 -1.98
N ARG A 203 -6.46 15.57 -2.67
CA ARG A 203 -5.59 16.75 -2.48
C ARG A 203 -6.34 18.05 -2.76
N ARG A 204 -7.05 18.12 -3.90
CA ARG A 204 -7.81 19.31 -4.30
C ARG A 204 -8.88 19.64 -3.27
N TRP A 205 -9.76 18.68 -2.95
CA TRP A 205 -10.86 18.88 -2.01
C TRP A 205 -10.34 19.27 -0.62
N PHE A 206 -9.24 18.68 -0.15
CA PHE A 206 -8.63 19.05 1.12
C PHE A 206 -8.06 20.47 1.11
N SER A 207 -7.47 20.91 0.00
CA SER A 207 -6.97 22.28 -0.13
C SER A 207 -8.09 23.33 -0.16
N GLU A 208 -9.26 22.97 -0.70
CA GLU A 208 -10.44 23.84 -0.79
C GLU A 208 -11.18 23.95 0.56
N ASN A 209 -11.36 22.81 1.25
CA ASN A 209 -12.02 22.77 2.55
C ASN A 209 -11.43 21.63 3.41
N PRO A 210 -10.56 21.91 4.39
CA PRO A 210 -9.81 20.89 5.15
C PRO A 210 -10.64 20.21 6.25
N ASP A 211 -11.89 19.86 5.98
CA ASP A 211 -12.73 19.00 6.81
C ASP A 211 -12.67 17.56 6.28
N TRP A 212 -11.98 16.69 7.03
CA TRP A 212 -11.79 15.30 6.61
C TRP A 212 -13.11 14.52 6.53
N LYS A 213 -14.12 14.84 7.35
CA LYS A 213 -15.41 14.13 7.32
C LYS A 213 -16.18 14.46 6.04
N GLU A 214 -16.14 15.72 5.62
CA GLU A 214 -16.74 16.14 4.35
C GLU A 214 -16.00 15.51 3.16
N ILE A 215 -14.66 15.50 3.18
CA ILE A 215 -13.86 14.94 2.09
C ILE A 215 -14.04 13.43 2.00
N ARG A 216 -14.11 12.72 3.13
CA ARG A 216 -14.47 11.30 3.17
C ARG A 216 -15.81 11.05 2.48
N GLY A 217 -16.81 11.92 2.71
CA GLY A 217 -18.08 11.89 1.99
C GLY A 217 -17.89 11.99 0.48
N LYS A 218 -17.14 12.97 0.00
CA LYS A 218 -16.82 13.14 -1.43
C LYS A 218 -16.06 11.93 -2.02
N ILE A 219 -15.12 11.35 -1.27
CA ILE A 219 -14.41 10.13 -1.67
C ILE A 219 -15.39 8.98 -1.87
N LEU A 220 -16.28 8.74 -0.91
CA LEU A 220 -17.25 7.65 -1.00
C LEU A 220 -18.29 7.89 -2.10
N ASP A 221 -18.73 9.13 -2.30
CA ASP A 221 -19.70 9.47 -3.36
C ASP A 221 -19.12 9.20 -4.76
N LYS A 222 -17.83 9.44 -4.97
CA LYS A 222 -17.18 9.32 -6.28
C LYS A 222 -16.47 7.98 -6.51
N TYR A 223 -15.82 7.44 -5.48
CA TYR A 223 -14.91 6.30 -5.55
C TYR A 223 -15.34 5.13 -4.67
N GLY A 224 -16.35 5.30 -3.81
CA GLY A 224 -16.79 4.29 -2.87
C GLY A 224 -17.23 2.99 -3.54
N HIS A 225 -16.95 1.88 -2.87
CA HIS A 225 -17.22 0.55 -3.36
C HIS A 225 -17.82 -0.34 -2.24
N PRO A 226 -18.73 -1.28 -2.56
CA PRO A 226 -19.29 -2.18 -1.56
C PRO A 226 -18.27 -3.13 -0.93
N ASN A 227 -17.21 -3.48 -1.66
CA ASN A 227 -16.08 -4.21 -1.08
C ASN A 227 -15.23 -3.25 -0.24
N VAL A 228 -15.11 -3.53 1.06
CA VAL A 228 -14.31 -2.74 2.01
C VAL A 228 -12.84 -2.71 1.64
N THR A 229 -12.34 -3.73 0.94
CA THR A 229 -10.94 -3.82 0.53
C THR A 229 -10.64 -3.07 -0.75
N ASP A 230 -11.59 -2.37 -1.41
CA ASP A 230 -11.31 -1.65 -2.67
C ASP A 230 -10.16 -0.64 -2.50
N SER A 231 -9.14 -0.76 -3.36
CA SER A 231 -7.90 -0.01 -3.26
C SER A 231 -8.09 1.48 -3.50
N VAL A 232 -8.96 1.87 -4.42
CA VAL A 232 -9.11 3.28 -4.81
C VAL A 232 -9.63 4.11 -3.65
N GLN A 233 -10.69 3.64 -2.98
CA GLN A 233 -11.23 4.34 -1.81
C GLN A 233 -10.25 4.34 -0.62
N ASN A 234 -9.54 3.24 -0.39
CA ASN A 234 -8.65 3.10 0.75
C ASN A 234 -7.37 3.93 0.57
N ILE A 235 -6.80 3.97 -0.64
CA ILE A 235 -5.67 4.86 -0.96
C ILE A 235 -6.07 6.33 -0.76
N ALA A 236 -7.29 6.70 -1.17
CA ALA A 236 -7.80 8.05 -0.93
C ALA A 236 -7.95 8.35 0.57
N PHE A 237 -8.40 7.39 1.39
CA PHE A 237 -8.45 7.53 2.84
C PHE A 237 -7.07 7.65 3.48
N THR A 238 -6.08 6.86 3.02
CA THR A 238 -4.69 6.99 3.48
C THR A 238 -4.14 8.38 3.18
N VAL A 239 -4.35 8.89 1.96
CA VAL A 239 -3.93 10.25 1.58
C VAL A 239 -4.67 11.30 2.39
N LEU A 240 -5.98 11.16 2.58
CA LEU A 240 -6.78 12.06 3.41
C LEU A 240 -6.26 12.12 4.84
N GLY A 241 -5.98 10.97 5.45
CA GLY A 241 -5.41 10.88 6.79
C GLY A 241 -4.05 11.59 6.86
N TRP A 242 -3.16 11.33 5.90
CA TRP A 242 -1.85 11.97 5.83
C TRP A 242 -1.93 13.50 5.64
N LEU A 243 -2.89 13.98 4.86
CA LEU A 243 -3.18 15.41 4.68
C LEU A 243 -3.66 16.04 5.98
N ALA A 244 -4.69 15.44 6.59
CA ALA A 244 -5.37 15.89 7.80
C ALA A 244 -4.49 15.85 9.05
N GLY A 245 -3.51 14.93 9.09
CA GLY A 245 -2.57 14.78 10.20
C GLY A 245 -1.60 15.95 10.37
N LYS A 246 -1.36 16.75 9.31
CA LYS A 246 -0.47 17.94 9.36
C LYS A 246 0.92 17.67 9.94
N GLY A 247 1.49 16.50 9.64
CA GLY A 247 2.80 16.07 10.12
C GLY A 247 2.77 15.31 11.46
N ASP A 248 1.62 15.19 12.10
CA ASP A 248 1.45 14.35 13.29
C ASP A 248 1.08 12.91 12.89
N PHE A 249 1.88 11.95 13.35
CA PHE A 249 1.71 10.53 13.02
C PHE A 249 0.39 9.97 13.57
N GLY A 250 0.12 10.18 14.86
CA GLY A 250 -1.06 9.66 15.55
C GLY A 250 -2.36 10.16 14.91
N ARG A 251 -2.44 11.47 14.66
CA ARG A 251 -3.55 12.10 13.96
C ARG A 251 -3.71 11.58 12.54
N SER A 252 -2.61 11.33 11.82
CA SER A 252 -2.66 10.79 10.46
C SER A 252 -3.31 9.41 10.44
N ILE A 253 -2.82 8.49 11.28
CA ILE A 253 -3.32 7.11 11.34
C ILE A 253 -4.76 7.06 11.87
N CYS A 254 -5.08 7.80 12.93
CA CYS A 254 -6.44 7.84 13.48
C CYS A 254 -7.43 8.41 12.45
N THR A 255 -7.05 9.45 11.70
CA THR A 255 -7.93 9.99 10.65
C THR A 255 -8.17 9.01 9.52
N ALA A 256 -7.12 8.28 9.08
CA ALA A 256 -7.27 7.26 8.05
C ALA A 256 -8.20 6.13 8.52
N VAL A 257 -7.99 5.58 9.71
CA VAL A 257 -8.85 4.51 10.27
C VAL A 257 -10.27 5.01 10.55
N ASN A 258 -10.44 6.27 10.98
CA ASN A 258 -11.77 6.84 11.18
C ASN A 258 -12.58 7.03 9.90
N CYS A 259 -11.96 6.86 8.73
CA CYS A 259 -12.68 6.78 7.48
C CYS A 259 -13.44 5.45 7.31
N GLY A 260 -13.27 4.48 8.20
CA GLY A 260 -13.94 3.18 8.13
C GLY A 260 -13.12 2.19 7.31
#